data_AF-A0A084QPJ5-F1
#
_entry.id   AF-A0A084QPJ5-F1
#
_cell.length_a   1.000
_cell.length_b   1.000
_cell.length_c   1.000
_cell.angle_alpha   90.00
_cell.angle_beta   90.00
_cell.angle_gamma   90.00
#
_symmetry.space_group_name_H-M   'P 1'
#
loop_
_entity.id
_entity.type
_entity.pdbx_description
1 polymer ?
#
loop_
_entity_poly.entity_id
_entity_poly.type
_entity_poly.pdbx_seq_one_letter_code
_entity_poly.pdbx_strand_id
1 'polypeptide(L)'
;MVNLTDNDGNIITSNEDHWYKIALADGSELGLGNERPSPAQNGRTQIKVVPAGRGMIFRYQRQDGDNRAHQGWPIGDKGYLRGLQVMADGTHIVKNMSLSGVPVQLNMYDDNDNWGMLAEQLPKHRVALYGYLKNNKLCGIRVAPDGSLIAHESPYAMALDCEFVKCDDRNALAAGNGFML
;
A
#
# COMPACT_ATOMS: atom_id res chain seq x y z
N MET A 1 -20.66 0.83 12.41
CA MET A 1 -19.26 1.24 12.14
C MET A 1 -19.16 1.47 10.64
N VAL A 2 -18.63 2.62 10.20
CA VAL A 2 -18.55 2.98 8.77
C VAL A 2 -17.18 2.57 8.24
N ASN A 3 -17.16 1.90 7.09
CA ASN A 3 -15.93 1.42 6.47
C ASN A 3 -15.42 2.39 5.39
N LEU A 4 -14.13 2.33 5.12
CA LEU A 4 -13.49 2.99 3.98
C LEU A 4 -14.06 2.45 2.67
N THR A 5 -14.07 3.33 1.68
CA THR A 5 -14.48 3.03 0.31
C THR A 5 -13.33 3.24 -0.66
N ASP A 6 -13.32 2.45 -1.73
CA ASP A 6 -12.43 2.62 -2.88
C ASP A 6 -12.90 3.78 -3.78
N ASN A 7 -12.15 4.02 -4.86
CA ASN A 7 -12.39 5.09 -5.84
C ASN A 7 -13.82 5.08 -6.43
N ASP A 8 -14.49 3.92 -6.47
CA ASP A 8 -15.83 3.75 -7.01
C ASP A 8 -16.92 3.78 -5.93
N GLY A 9 -16.53 4.01 -4.67
CA GLY A 9 -17.44 4.07 -3.53
C GLY A 9 -17.79 2.70 -2.94
N ASN A 10 -17.13 1.62 -3.37
CA ASN A 10 -17.34 0.29 -2.82
C ASN A 10 -16.53 0.10 -1.54
N ILE A 11 -17.04 -0.69 -0.61
CA ILE A 11 -16.37 -0.95 0.67
C ILE A 11 -15.05 -1.71 0.43
N ILE A 12 -13.96 -1.22 1.00
CA ILE A 12 -12.69 -1.94 1.05
C ILE A 12 -12.82 -3.09 2.07
N THR A 13 -12.69 -4.32 1.58
CA THR A 13 -12.76 -5.55 2.38
C THR A 13 -11.51 -6.39 2.26
N SER A 14 -11.20 -7.16 3.30
CA SER A 14 -10.13 -8.14 3.31
C SER A 14 -10.58 -9.40 2.58
N ASN A 15 -10.48 -9.42 1.25
CA ASN A 15 -10.67 -10.64 0.46
C ASN A 15 -9.39 -10.92 -0.34
N GLU A 16 -9.13 -12.19 -0.65
CA GLU A 16 -7.90 -12.60 -1.33
C GLU A 16 -7.79 -12.11 -2.77
N ASP A 17 -8.94 -11.84 -3.38
CA ASP A 17 -9.17 -11.38 -4.75
C ASP A 17 -9.34 -9.84 -4.81
N HIS A 18 -9.45 -9.17 -3.66
CA HIS A 18 -9.62 -7.72 -3.60
C HIS A 18 -8.28 -6.98 -3.59
N TRP A 19 -7.77 -6.71 -4.80
CA TRP A 19 -6.55 -5.94 -5.00
C TRP A 19 -6.82 -4.49 -5.40
N TYR A 20 -5.97 -3.59 -4.92
CA TYR A 20 -6.06 -2.16 -5.15
C TYR A 20 -4.68 -1.57 -5.46
N LYS A 21 -4.62 -0.59 -6.34
CA LYS A 21 -3.48 0.34 -6.40
C LYS A 21 -3.68 1.45 -5.38
N ILE A 22 -2.58 1.99 -4.88
CA ILE A 22 -2.61 3.25 -4.13
C ILE A 22 -2.11 4.35 -5.07
N ALA A 23 -3.03 5.17 -5.55
CA ALA A 23 -2.77 6.28 -6.46
C ALA A 23 -2.71 7.61 -5.69
N LEU A 24 -1.77 8.48 -6.03
CA LEU A 24 -1.66 9.82 -5.46
C LEU A 24 -2.46 10.85 -6.28
N ALA A 25 -2.62 12.04 -5.72
CA ALA A 25 -3.39 13.14 -6.32
C ALA A 25 -2.95 13.52 -7.75
N ASP A 26 -1.67 13.33 -8.08
CA ASP A 26 -1.08 13.65 -9.37
C ASP A 26 -1.15 12.48 -10.38
N GLY A 27 -1.82 11.38 -10.02
CA GLY A 27 -1.94 10.18 -10.84
C GLY A 27 -0.73 9.24 -10.76
N SER A 28 0.31 9.59 -9.99
CA SER A 28 1.39 8.65 -9.67
C SER A 28 0.90 7.53 -8.75
N GLU A 29 1.64 6.43 -8.67
CA GLU A 29 1.27 5.23 -7.92
C GLU A 29 2.36 4.88 -6.89
N LEU A 30 2.01 4.09 -5.88
CA LEU A 30 3.01 3.44 -5.02
C LEU A 30 3.55 2.18 -5.68
N GLY A 31 4.87 2.09 -5.82
CA GLY A 31 5.56 0.98 -6.48
C GLY A 31 6.90 0.66 -5.82
N LEU A 32 7.60 -0.35 -6.33
CA LEU A 32 8.92 -0.68 -5.82
C LEU A 32 9.92 0.41 -6.20
N GLY A 33 10.72 0.86 -5.22
CA GLY A 33 11.77 1.84 -5.44
C GLY A 33 12.99 1.28 -6.18
N ASN A 34 13.23 -0.03 -6.08
CA ASN A 34 14.25 -0.76 -6.81
C ASN A 34 13.60 -2.00 -7.45
N GLU A 35 13.96 -2.30 -8.70
CA GLU A 35 13.38 -3.43 -9.46
C GLU A 35 13.68 -4.81 -8.86
N ARG A 36 14.60 -4.91 -7.88
CA ARG A 36 14.91 -6.16 -7.18
C ARG A 36 15.09 -5.92 -5.68
N PRO A 37 14.39 -6.66 -4.80
CA PRO A 37 14.73 -6.74 -3.39
C PRO A 37 16.18 -7.19 -3.25
N SER A 38 17.01 -6.39 -2.59
CA SER A 38 18.37 -6.84 -2.27
C SER A 38 18.31 -7.70 -1.01
N PRO A 39 18.89 -8.93 -1.01
CA PRO A 39 19.08 -9.71 0.21
C PRO A 39 19.85 -8.94 1.29
N ALA A 40 20.66 -7.95 0.89
CA ALA A 40 21.44 -7.11 1.78
C ALA A 40 20.60 -6.21 2.71
N GLN A 41 19.28 -6.09 2.47
CA GLN A 41 18.36 -5.33 3.33
C GLN A 41 17.44 -6.21 4.18
N ASN A 42 17.83 -7.47 4.46
CA ASN A 42 17.05 -8.40 5.26
C ASN A 42 15.63 -8.61 4.69
N GLY A 43 15.55 -8.79 3.36
CA GLY A 43 14.27 -8.97 2.65
C GLY A 43 13.43 -7.70 2.51
N ARG A 44 13.90 -6.53 3.01
CA ARG A 44 13.17 -5.26 2.87
C ARG A 44 13.28 -4.72 1.45
N THR A 45 12.16 -4.21 0.95
CA THR A 45 12.11 -3.50 -0.34
C THR A 45 11.44 -2.16 -0.16
N GLN A 46 12.15 -1.09 -0.49
CA GLN A 46 11.63 0.27 -0.36
C GLN A 46 10.45 0.50 -1.31
N ILE A 47 9.40 1.15 -0.80
CA ILE A 47 8.30 1.66 -1.61
C ILE A 47 8.61 3.11 -2.00
N LYS A 48 8.36 3.45 -3.27
CA LYS A 48 8.50 4.80 -3.81
C LYS A 48 7.28 5.19 -4.63
N VAL A 49 7.16 6.48 -4.87
CA VAL A 49 6.28 7.04 -5.89
C VAL A 49 6.84 6.69 -7.26
N VAL A 50 6.00 6.10 -8.11
CA VAL A 50 6.32 5.69 -9.48
C VAL A 50 5.26 6.23 -10.45
N PRO A 51 5.56 6.37 -11.76
CA PRO A 51 4.56 6.75 -12.75
C PRO A 51 3.35 5.81 -12.79
N ALA A 52 2.22 6.34 -13.25
CA ALA A 52 0.99 5.57 -13.49
C ALA A 52 1.29 4.29 -14.30
N GLY A 53 0.63 3.19 -13.94
CA GLY A 53 0.82 1.89 -14.58
C GLY A 53 2.03 1.08 -14.10
N ARG A 54 2.91 1.65 -13.25
CA ARG A 54 4.08 0.95 -12.68
C ARG A 54 3.93 0.60 -11.20
N GLY A 55 2.82 0.97 -10.59
CA GLY A 55 2.55 0.70 -9.18
C GLY A 55 2.37 -0.78 -8.90
N MET A 56 2.59 -1.14 -7.65
CA MET A 56 2.25 -2.44 -7.12
C MET A 56 0.77 -2.47 -6.73
N ILE A 57 0.23 -3.66 -6.55
CA ILE A 57 -1.13 -3.84 -6.04
C ILE A 57 -1.07 -4.28 -4.57
N PHE A 58 -2.09 -3.94 -3.81
CA PHE A 58 -2.18 -4.22 -2.38
C PHE A 58 -3.55 -4.79 -2.06
N ARG A 59 -3.61 -5.65 -1.05
CA ARG A 59 -4.86 -6.07 -0.42
C ARG A 59 -4.88 -5.65 1.04
N TYR A 60 -6.06 -5.28 1.51
CA TYR A 60 -6.31 -4.97 2.91
C TYR A 60 -6.42 -6.26 3.74
N GLN A 61 -5.90 -6.20 4.97
CA GLN A 61 -6.03 -7.22 6.00
C GLN A 61 -6.47 -6.57 7.31
N ARG A 62 -7.48 -7.14 7.97
CA ARG A 62 -7.96 -6.62 9.27
C ARG A 62 -6.97 -6.87 10.40
N GLN A 63 -6.22 -7.96 10.33
CA GLN A 63 -5.14 -8.30 11.26
C GLN A 63 -3.88 -8.64 10.46
N ASP A 64 -2.72 -8.44 11.06
CA ASP A 64 -1.45 -8.69 10.41
C ASP A 64 -1.28 -10.16 10.03
N GLY A 65 -0.94 -10.43 8.77
CA GLY A 65 -0.79 -11.79 8.26
C GLY A 65 -2.09 -12.61 8.18
N ASP A 66 -3.23 -12.02 8.53
CA ASP A 66 -4.53 -12.70 8.55
C ASP A 66 -5.25 -12.55 7.20
N ASN A 67 -5.87 -13.64 6.74
CA ASN A 67 -6.59 -13.72 5.48
C ASN A 67 -8.09 -13.95 5.66
N ARG A 68 -8.63 -13.72 6.86
CA ARG A 68 -10.09 -13.79 7.07
C ARG A 68 -10.85 -12.89 6.10
N ALA A 69 -11.77 -13.52 5.37
CA ALA A 69 -12.57 -12.86 4.34
C ALA A 69 -13.58 -11.88 4.92
N HIS A 70 -14.05 -10.96 4.07
CA HIS A 70 -15.22 -10.10 4.29
C HIS A 70 -15.15 -9.17 5.51
N GLN A 71 -13.95 -8.86 6.02
CA GLN A 71 -13.80 -7.82 7.04
C GLN A 71 -13.63 -6.48 6.34
N GLY A 72 -14.48 -5.50 6.65
CA GLY A 72 -14.29 -4.12 6.20
C GLY A 72 -13.07 -3.48 6.87
N TRP A 73 -12.61 -2.35 6.33
CA TRP A 73 -11.69 -1.45 7.02
C TRP A 73 -12.46 -0.29 7.64
N PRO A 74 -12.75 -0.31 8.96
CA PRO A 74 -13.39 0.81 9.63
C PRO A 74 -12.55 2.09 9.52
N ILE A 75 -13.23 3.20 9.24
CA ILE A 75 -12.59 4.53 9.21
C ILE A 75 -11.99 4.83 10.58
N GLY A 76 -10.71 5.25 10.59
CA GLY A 76 -9.98 5.58 11.82
C GLY A 76 -9.43 4.38 12.58
N ASP A 77 -9.71 3.15 12.15
CA ASP A 77 -9.12 1.96 12.75
C ASP A 77 -7.79 1.58 12.09
N LYS A 78 -6.96 0.87 12.85
CA LYS A 78 -5.77 0.21 12.34
C LYS A 78 -6.15 -0.89 11.34
N GLY A 79 -5.47 -0.88 10.20
CA GLY A 79 -5.48 -1.91 9.17
C GLY A 79 -4.07 -2.30 8.73
N TYR A 80 -3.97 -3.38 7.97
CA TYR A 80 -2.72 -3.92 7.46
C TYR A 80 -2.83 -4.08 5.94
N LEU A 81 -1.71 -3.96 5.24
CA LEU A 81 -1.67 -4.02 3.79
C LEU A 81 -0.60 -5.01 3.35
N ARG A 82 -1.01 -5.91 2.45
CA ARG A 82 -0.13 -6.89 1.82
C ARG A 82 0.00 -6.54 0.35
N GLY A 83 1.23 -6.23 -0.07
CA GLY A 83 1.56 -5.88 -1.44
C GLY A 83 1.87 -7.12 -2.29
N LEU A 84 1.53 -7.05 -3.56
CA LEU A 84 1.93 -7.96 -4.62
C LEU A 84 2.58 -7.13 -5.74
N GLN A 85 3.79 -7.51 -6.14
CA GLN A 85 4.47 -6.96 -7.29
C GLN A 85 4.84 -8.09 -8.26
N VAL A 86 4.59 -7.86 -9.55
CA VAL A 86 5.12 -8.68 -10.64
C VAL A 86 6.50 -8.17 -11.01
N MET A 87 7.47 -9.08 -11.02
CA MET A 87 8.87 -8.82 -11.38
C MET A 87 9.07 -8.94 -12.89
N ALA A 88 10.18 -8.41 -13.41
CA ALA A 88 10.49 -8.45 -14.84
C ALA A 88 10.62 -9.88 -15.41
N ASP A 89 10.95 -10.86 -14.57
CA ASP A 89 11.03 -12.28 -14.93
C ASP A 89 9.68 -13.02 -14.83
N GLY A 90 8.58 -12.30 -14.57
CA GLY A 90 7.24 -12.84 -14.42
C GLY A 90 6.97 -13.47 -13.06
N THR A 91 7.95 -13.51 -12.14
CA THR A 91 7.72 -13.98 -10.77
C THR A 91 6.94 -12.95 -9.96
N HIS A 92 6.20 -13.40 -8.95
CA HIS A 92 5.44 -12.54 -8.06
C HIS A 92 6.09 -12.48 -6.68
N ILE A 93 6.16 -11.28 -6.11
CA ILE A 93 6.58 -11.06 -4.74
C ILE A 93 5.36 -10.60 -3.96
N VAL A 94 5.03 -11.34 -2.89
CA VAL A 94 3.96 -10.97 -1.97
C VAL A 94 4.56 -10.70 -0.59
N LYS A 95 4.51 -9.45 -0.15
CA LYS A 95 5.14 -8.98 1.09
C LYS A 95 4.20 -8.05 1.85
N ASN A 96 4.40 -7.90 3.15
CA ASN A 96 3.61 -6.99 3.95
C ASN A 96 4.22 -5.59 3.99
N MET A 97 3.39 -4.57 4.18
CA MET A 97 3.79 -3.17 4.15
C MET A 97 3.74 -2.51 5.54
N SER A 98 4.84 -1.84 5.92
CA SER A 98 4.92 -1.07 7.17
C SER A 98 6.00 0.02 7.10
N LEU A 99 5.89 0.99 8.01
CA LEU A 99 6.95 1.97 8.27
C LEU A 99 8.08 1.31 9.08
N SER A 100 9.28 1.26 8.51
CA SER A 100 10.44 0.60 9.13
C SER A 100 11.77 1.17 8.62
N GLY A 101 12.89 0.75 9.24
CA GLY A 101 14.24 1.17 8.85
C GLY A 101 14.77 2.38 9.60
N VAL A 102 15.98 2.80 9.22
CA VAL A 102 16.65 4.02 9.73
C VAL A 102 17.31 4.70 8.52
N PRO A 103 16.79 5.84 8.02
CA PRO A 103 15.56 6.52 8.47
C PRO A 103 14.30 5.68 8.26
N VAL A 104 13.23 5.99 9.00
CA VAL A 104 11.96 5.25 8.90
C VAL A 104 11.26 5.60 7.58
N GLN A 105 11.01 4.58 6.77
CA GLN A 105 10.42 4.67 5.45
C GLN A 105 9.37 3.59 5.24
N LEU A 106 8.54 3.79 4.22
CA LEU A 106 7.57 2.77 3.80
C LEU A 106 8.30 1.65 3.05
N ASN A 107 8.24 0.45 3.59
CA ASN A 107 8.93 -0.72 3.06
C ASN A 107 8.00 -1.92 3.02
N MET A 108 8.33 -2.85 2.12
CA MET A 108 7.79 -4.21 2.09
C MET A 108 8.76 -5.20 2.72
N TYR A 109 8.25 -6.25 3.38
CA TYR A 109 9.06 -7.30 4.00
C TYR A 109 8.29 -8.63 4.13
N ASP A 110 9.03 -9.70 4.39
CA ASP A 110 8.53 -11.07 4.36
C ASP A 110 7.71 -11.45 5.60
N ASP A 111 8.04 -10.87 6.76
CA ASP A 111 7.46 -11.26 8.04
C ASP A 111 6.11 -10.57 8.34
N ASN A 112 5.27 -11.22 9.15
CA ASN A 112 4.06 -10.62 9.74
C ASN A 112 4.43 -9.89 11.03
N ASP A 113 5.17 -8.79 10.89
CA ASP A 113 5.57 -7.89 11.99
C ASP A 113 5.25 -6.44 11.62
N ASN A 114 4.03 -6.22 11.13
CA ASN A 114 3.50 -4.95 10.65
C ASN A 114 2.93 -4.13 11.78
N TRP A 115 3.24 -2.84 11.75
CA TRP A 115 2.77 -1.88 12.74
C TRP A 115 1.38 -1.36 12.38
N GLY A 116 1.01 -1.53 11.11
CA GLY A 116 -0.28 -1.19 10.54
C GLY A 116 -0.34 0.27 10.08
N MET A 117 -1.50 0.62 9.57
CA MET A 117 -1.84 1.93 9.05
C MET A 117 -3.20 2.36 9.56
N LEU A 118 -3.40 3.66 9.67
CA LEU A 118 -4.72 4.24 9.91
C LEU A 118 -5.13 4.97 8.63
N ALA A 119 -6.39 4.82 8.25
CA ALA A 119 -6.93 5.50 7.09
C ALA A 119 -8.25 6.19 7.42
N GLU A 120 -8.40 7.42 6.93
CA GLU A 120 -9.61 8.21 7.03
C GLU A 120 -10.18 8.52 5.65
N GLN A 121 -11.51 8.51 5.54
CA GLN A 121 -12.17 8.86 4.28
C GLN A 121 -12.20 10.39 4.11
N LEU A 122 -11.63 10.86 3.01
CA LEU A 122 -11.73 12.22 2.52
C LEU A 122 -12.87 12.33 1.47
N PRO A 123 -13.34 13.56 1.15
CA PRO A 123 -14.32 13.77 0.09
C PRO A 123 -13.89 13.17 -1.25
N LYS A 124 -14.88 12.78 -2.08
CA LYS A 124 -14.67 12.17 -3.41
C LYS A 124 -13.87 10.87 -3.37
N HIS A 125 -14.12 10.03 -2.36
CA HIS A 125 -13.52 8.70 -2.22
C HIS A 125 -11.99 8.69 -2.03
N ARG A 126 -11.40 9.84 -1.71
CA ARG A 126 -9.98 9.96 -1.37
C ARG A 126 -9.74 9.46 0.05
N VAL A 127 -8.51 9.11 0.37
CA VAL A 127 -8.10 8.52 1.64
C VAL A 127 -6.89 9.28 2.17
N ALA A 128 -6.99 9.69 3.44
CA ALA A 128 -5.86 10.16 4.23
C ALA A 128 -5.22 8.95 4.92
N LEU A 129 -4.04 8.54 4.47
CA LEU A 129 -3.31 7.38 4.99
C LEU A 129 -2.17 7.81 5.93
N TYR A 130 -2.15 7.22 7.11
CA TYR A 130 -1.15 7.39 8.15
C TYR A 130 -0.48 6.05 8.47
N GLY A 131 0.73 6.10 9.02
CA GLY A 131 1.45 4.90 9.42
C GLY A 131 1.69 4.83 10.92
N TYR A 132 1.75 3.62 11.46
CA TYR A 132 2.23 3.38 12.80
C TYR A 132 3.73 3.08 12.81
N LEU A 133 4.44 3.65 13.79
CA LEU A 133 5.80 3.27 14.12
C LEU A 133 5.82 2.00 14.98
N LYS A 134 7.00 1.39 15.13
CA LYS A 134 7.21 0.18 15.95
C LYS A 134 6.71 0.31 17.40
N ASN A 135 6.77 1.51 17.97
CA ASN A 135 6.29 1.80 19.32
C ASN A 135 4.77 2.09 19.37
N ASN A 136 4.02 1.74 18.32
CA ASN A 136 2.59 1.97 18.18
C ASN A 136 2.17 3.46 18.15
N LYS A 137 3.12 4.38 17.90
CA LYS A 137 2.82 5.80 17.70
C LYS A 137 2.36 6.05 16.27
N LEU A 138 1.24 6.76 16.10
CA LEU A 138 0.77 7.23 14.81
C LEU A 138 1.67 8.35 14.28
N CYS A 139 1.99 8.33 12.98
CA CYS A 139 2.75 9.39 12.33
C CYS A 139 2.25 9.64 10.90
N GLY A 140 2.62 10.80 10.36
CA GLY A 140 2.34 11.13 8.96
C GLY A 140 3.26 10.38 8.00
N ILE A 141 2.91 10.39 6.72
CA ILE A 141 3.70 9.83 5.64
C ILE A 141 3.97 10.95 4.64
N ARG A 142 5.24 11.25 4.36
CA ARG A 142 5.64 12.32 3.46
C ARG A 142 6.41 11.76 2.27
N VAL A 143 6.09 12.25 1.08
CA VAL A 143 6.89 12.00 -0.13
C VAL A 143 8.13 12.91 -0.10
N ALA A 144 9.31 12.32 -0.13
CA ALA A 144 10.59 13.01 -0.25
C ALA A 144 10.90 13.34 -1.72
N PRO A 145 11.84 14.27 -2.00
CA PRO A 145 12.17 14.67 -3.38
C PRO A 145 12.64 13.54 -4.30
N ASP A 146 13.17 12.45 -3.74
CA ASP A 146 13.62 11.26 -4.47
C ASP A 146 12.49 10.22 -4.68
N GLY A 147 11.26 10.58 -4.36
CA GLY A 147 10.07 9.73 -4.43
C GLY A 147 9.91 8.75 -3.27
N SER A 148 10.83 8.72 -2.29
CA SER A 148 10.67 7.85 -1.11
C SER A 148 9.56 8.32 -0.18
N LEU A 149 8.86 7.39 0.46
CA LEU A 149 7.85 7.70 1.47
C LEU A 149 8.46 7.55 2.86
N ILE A 150 8.61 8.67 3.56
CA ILE A 150 9.27 8.74 4.88
C ILE A 150 8.26 9.00 5.99
N ALA A 151 8.54 8.49 7.18
CA ALA A 151 7.75 8.84 8.36
C ALA A 151 7.92 10.34 8.69
N HIS A 152 6.81 11.00 9.01
CA HIS A 152 6.78 12.39 9.42
C HIS A 152 6.22 12.48 10.84
N GLU A 153 7.11 12.48 11.82
CA GLU A 153 6.77 12.68 13.23
C GLU A 153 6.62 14.18 13.52
N SER A 154 5.37 14.63 13.63
CA SER A 154 5.02 16.03 13.92
C SER A 154 3.72 16.07 14.73
N PRO A 155 3.52 17.09 15.59
CA PRO A 155 2.20 17.39 16.16
C PRO A 155 1.12 17.59 15.08
N TYR A 156 1.54 17.98 13.87
CA TYR A 156 0.70 18.15 12.69
C TYR A 156 1.07 17.09 11.65
N ALA A 157 0.84 15.81 12.00
CA ALA A 157 1.10 14.68 11.11
C ALA A 157 0.34 14.88 9.79
N MET A 158 1.07 14.82 8.68
CA MET A 158 0.48 14.93 7.34
C MET A 158 0.19 13.53 6.82
N ALA A 159 -1.07 13.27 6.49
CA ALA A 159 -1.44 12.03 5.82
C ALA A 159 -0.85 11.99 4.40
N LEU A 160 -0.61 10.79 3.90
CA LEU A 160 -0.50 10.56 2.48
C LEU A 160 -1.91 10.64 1.89
N ASP A 161 -2.12 11.60 1.01
CA ASP A 161 -3.41 11.83 0.36
C ASP A 161 -3.48 11.02 -0.96
N CYS A 162 -4.27 9.95 -0.94
CA CYS A 162 -4.30 8.93 -1.98
C CYS A 162 -5.70 8.41 -2.28
N GLU A 163 -5.83 7.58 -3.30
CA GLU A 163 -7.03 6.80 -3.62
C GLU A 163 -6.68 5.32 -3.67
N PHE A 164 -7.59 4.47 -3.20
CA PHE A 164 -7.51 3.04 -3.40
C PHE A 164 -8.25 2.71 -4.68
N VAL A 165 -7.51 2.41 -5.75
CA VAL A 165 -8.07 2.15 -7.07
C VAL A 165 -8.25 0.65 -7.24
N LYS A 166 -9.50 0.19 -7.35
CA LYS A 166 -9.82 -1.23 -7.52
C LYS A 166 -9.17 -1.78 -8.80
N CYS A 167 -8.48 -2.91 -8.66
CA CYS A 167 -7.96 -3.67 -9.79
C CYS A 167 -8.89 -4.88 -9.99
N ASP A 168 -9.68 -4.88 -11.05
CA ASP A 168 -10.60 -5.99 -11.33
C ASP A 168 -9.88 -7.32 -11.62
N ASP A 169 -10.42 -8.39 -11.04
CA ASP A 169 -9.91 -9.77 -11.04
C ASP A 169 -9.78 -10.47 -12.39
N ARG A 170 -10.08 -9.83 -13.53
CA ARG A 170 -10.26 -10.57 -14.80
C ARG A 170 -9.37 -10.16 -15.97
N ASN A 171 -8.61 -9.07 -15.87
CA ASN A 171 -7.76 -8.62 -16.99
C ASN A 171 -6.28 -8.41 -16.63
N ALA A 172 -5.91 -8.28 -15.35
CA ALA A 172 -4.52 -8.02 -14.96
C ALA A 172 -3.59 -9.24 -15.09
N LEU A 173 -4.12 -10.46 -14.99
CA LEU A 173 -3.36 -11.70 -15.22
C LEU A 173 -3.35 -12.13 -16.71
N ALA A 174 -4.18 -11.53 -17.56
CA ALA A 174 -4.28 -11.85 -18.99
C ALA A 174 -3.46 -10.90 -19.88
N ALA A 175 -2.99 -9.75 -19.37
CA ALA A 175 -2.15 -8.81 -20.11
C ALA A 175 -0.68 -9.28 -20.31
N GLY A 176 -0.40 -10.55 -20.03
CA GLY A 176 0.82 -11.24 -20.45
C GLY A 176 0.85 -11.65 -21.93
N ASN A 177 -0.16 -11.28 -22.74
CA ASN A 177 -0.16 -11.52 -24.18
C ASN A 177 -0.58 -10.28 -24.98
N GLY A 178 0.41 -9.66 -25.63
CA GLY A 178 0.24 -9.02 -26.93
C GLY A 178 -0.32 -7.60 -26.96
N PHE A 179 0.55 -6.60 -26.83
CA PHE A 179 0.46 -5.40 -27.65
C PHE A 179 1.69 -5.33 -28.55
N MET A 180 1.61 -6.02 -29.68
CA MET A 180 2.29 -5.61 -30.91
C MET A 180 1.21 -5.15 -31.88
N LEU A 181 1.47 -3.97 -32.47
CA LEU A 181 0.71 -3.17 -33.44
C LEU A 181 -0.32 -2.22 -32.85
#